data_AF-A0A7S8MU86-F1
#
_entry.id   AF-A0A7S8MU86-F1
#
_cell.length_a   1.000
_cell.length_b   1.000
_cell.length_c   1.000
_cell.angle_alpha   90.00
_cell.angle_beta   90.00
_cell.angle_gamma   90.00
#
_symmetry.space_group_name_H-M   'P 1'
#
loop_
_entity.id
_entity.type
_entity.pdbx_description
1 polymer ?
#
loop_
_entity_poly.entity_id
_entity_poly.type
_entity_poly.pdbx_seq_one_letter_code
_entity_poly.pdbx_strand_id
1 'polypeptide(L)'
;MKHLKFYSILFLFSIFVYKVNALQKILDGYFLSDEEGLFLSCKHKFDEYFCLEKCVESGAKDGYCVGHSFICFCKYEVGSSPRHFMF
;
A
#
# COMPACT_ATOMS: atom_id res chain seq x y z
N MET A 1 28.78 -25.67 25.28
CA MET A 1 28.19 -25.60 23.93
C MET A 1 26.67 -25.34 23.88
N LYS A 2 25.93 -25.29 25.01
CA LYS A 2 24.46 -25.05 24.98
C LYS A 2 24.06 -23.60 24.64
N HIS A 3 24.86 -22.61 25.06
CA HIS A 3 24.57 -21.19 24.79
C HIS A 3 24.64 -20.81 23.31
N LEU A 4 25.51 -21.44 22.52
CA LEU A 4 25.68 -21.10 21.10
C LEU A 4 24.39 -21.36 20.29
N LYS A 5 23.68 -22.45 20.59
CA LYS A 5 22.40 -22.78 19.93
C LYS A 5 21.30 -21.76 20.25
N PHE A 6 21.30 -21.21 21.46
CA PHE A 6 20.29 -20.24 21.88
C PHE A 6 20.42 -18.90 21.12
N TYR A 7 21.65 -18.41 20.93
CA TYR A 7 21.89 -17.18 20.17
C TYR A 7 21.51 -17.31 18.69
N SER A 8 21.76 -18.48 18.06
CA SER A 8 21.32 -18.72 16.68
C SER A 8 19.79 -18.66 16.52
N ILE A 9 19.05 -19.19 17.49
CA ILE A 9 17.57 -19.16 17.46
C ILE A 9 17.05 -17.72 17.60
N LEU A 10 17.62 -16.93 18.50
CA LEU A 10 17.26 -15.52 18.67
C LEU A 10 17.53 -14.70 17.41
N PHE A 11 18.66 -14.93 16.73
CA PHE A 11 19.00 -14.24 15.50
C PHE A 11 18.07 -14.62 14.33
N LEU A 12 17.66 -15.88 14.23
CA LEU A 12 16.68 -16.29 13.22
C LEU A 12 15.30 -15.69 13.50
N PHE A 13 14.89 -15.62 14.77
CA PHE A 13 13.63 -14.98 15.16
C PHE A 13 13.63 -13.48 14.86
N SER A 14 14.74 -12.77 15.11
CA SER A 14 14.84 -11.34 14.79
C SER A 14 14.76 -11.06 13.29
N ILE A 15 15.40 -11.89 12.46
CA ILE A 15 15.27 -11.81 10.99
C ILE A 15 13.83 -12.08 10.56
N PHE A 16 13.17 -13.07 11.15
CA PHE A 16 11.77 -13.41 10.82
C PHE A 16 10.83 -12.25 11.16
N VAL A 17 10.92 -11.70 12.38
CA VAL A 17 10.11 -10.54 12.81
C VAL A 17 10.39 -9.32 11.92
N TYR A 18 11.67 -9.06 11.58
CA TYR A 18 12.03 -7.98 10.67
C TYR A 18 11.41 -8.17 9.29
N LYS A 19 11.44 -9.40 8.74
CA LYS A 19 10.87 -9.70 7.42
C LYS A 19 9.34 -9.58 7.43
N VAL A 20 8.66 -10.06 8.47
CA VAL A 20 7.19 -9.92 8.62
C VAL A 20 6.78 -8.45 8.74
N ASN A 21 7.49 -7.67 9.57
CA ASN A 21 7.24 -6.23 9.71
C ASN A 21 7.58 -5.44 8.44
N ALA A 22 8.60 -5.83 7.68
CA ALA A 22 8.93 -5.21 6.40
C ALA A 22 7.89 -5.53 5.31
N LEU A 23 7.33 -6.75 5.32
CA LEU A 23 6.30 -7.16 4.36
C LEU A 23 4.98 -6.41 4.60
N GLN A 24 4.61 -6.14 5.86
CA GLN A 24 3.39 -5.39 6.19
C GLN A 24 3.44 -3.91 5.77
N LYS A 25 4.63 -3.30 5.63
CA LYS A 25 4.76 -1.89 5.24
C LYS A 25 4.45 -1.59 3.76
N ILE A 26 4.29 -2.61 2.92
CA ILE A 26 4.00 -2.41 1.48
C ILE A 26 2.48 -2.27 1.24
N LEU A 27 1.64 -2.44 2.28
CA LEU A 27 0.18 -2.42 2.17
C LEU A 27 -0.50 -1.08 2.50
N ASP A 28 0.25 0.01 2.69
CA ASP A 28 -0.32 1.36 2.92
C ASP A 28 -0.79 2.00 1.61
N GLY A 29 -1.67 1.28 0.91
CA GLY A 29 -2.38 1.81 -0.24
C GLY A 29 -3.88 1.79 -0.01
N TYR A 30 -4.55 2.80 -0.56
CA TYR A 30 -5.96 3.07 -0.37
C TYR A 30 -6.65 3.17 -1.72
N PHE A 31 -7.91 2.75 -1.77
CA PHE A 31 -8.75 3.00 -2.94
C PHE A 31 -9.15 4.46 -2.96
N LEU A 32 -9.04 5.10 -4.12
CA LEU A 32 -9.46 6.48 -4.26
C LEU A 32 -11.00 6.55 -4.32
N SER A 33 -11.61 7.45 -3.57
CA SER A 33 -13.02 7.79 -3.69
C SER A 33 -13.21 9.22 -4.17
N ASP A 34 -14.30 9.48 -4.87
CA ASP A 34 -14.76 10.84 -5.15
C ASP A 34 -15.37 11.51 -3.91
N GLU A 35 -15.87 12.73 -4.07
CA GLU A 35 -16.49 13.51 -2.99
C GLU A 35 -17.79 12.87 -2.46
N GLU A 36 -18.40 11.96 -3.23
CA GLU A 36 -19.60 11.20 -2.84
C GLU A 36 -19.25 9.91 -2.08
N GLY A 37 -17.95 9.60 -1.92
CA GLY A 37 -17.46 8.37 -1.32
C GLY A 37 -17.53 7.15 -2.25
N LEU A 38 -17.77 7.36 -3.55
CA LEU A 38 -17.76 6.30 -4.54
C LEU A 38 -16.34 6.06 -5.04
N PHE A 39 -15.97 4.79 -5.22
CA PHE A 39 -14.65 4.43 -5.72
C PHE A 39 -14.42 4.96 -7.13
N LEU A 40 -13.28 5.63 -7.34
CA LEU A 40 -12.91 6.18 -8.64
C LEU A 40 -12.64 5.04 -9.62
N SER A 41 -13.47 4.95 -10.66
CA SER A 41 -13.34 3.90 -11.67
C SER A 41 -12.37 4.25 -12.79
N CYS A 42 -11.53 3.29 -13.16
CA CYS A 42 -10.65 3.32 -14.35
C CYS A 42 -11.22 2.54 -15.54
N LYS A 43 -12.46 2.02 -15.47
CA LYS A 43 -13.04 1.11 -16.49
C LYS A 43 -13.07 1.69 -17.91
N HIS A 44 -13.29 3.00 -18.04
CA HIS A 44 -13.47 3.69 -19.31
C HIS A 44 -12.35 4.68 -19.64
N LYS A 45 -11.31 4.70 -18.79
CA LYS A 45 -10.17 5.56 -18.98
C LYS A 45 -9.12 4.71 -19.68
N PHE A 46 -9.03 4.83 -21.01
CA PHE A 46 -7.97 4.25 -21.85
C PHE A 46 -6.56 4.79 -21.52
N ASP A 47 -6.43 5.43 -20.38
CA ASP A 47 -5.23 6.08 -19.92
C ASP A 47 -4.67 5.25 -18.78
N GLU A 48 -3.59 4.52 -19.09
CA GLU A 48 -2.83 3.72 -18.12
C GLU A 48 -2.34 4.56 -16.93
N TYR A 49 -2.26 5.88 -17.10
CA TYR A 49 -1.80 6.83 -16.09
C TYR A 49 -2.92 7.56 -15.35
N PHE A 50 -4.20 7.32 -15.67
CA PHE A 50 -5.32 8.03 -15.03
C PHE A 50 -5.31 7.88 -13.51
N CYS A 51 -5.14 6.65 -13.01
CA CYS A 51 -5.07 6.41 -11.58
C CYS A 51 -3.78 6.98 -10.97
N LEU A 52 -2.66 6.93 -11.69
CA LEU A 52 -1.40 7.50 -11.24
C LEU A 52 -1.56 9.01 -11.02
N GLU A 53 -2.08 9.73 -12.01
CA GLU A 53 -2.31 11.17 -11.95
C GLU A 53 -3.22 11.53 -10.76
N LYS A 54 -4.38 10.88 -10.65
CA LYS A 54 -5.35 11.15 -9.57
C LYS A 54 -4.79 10.84 -8.17
N CYS A 55 -4.01 9.77 -8.06
CA CYS A 55 -3.36 9.41 -6.80
C CYS A 55 -2.28 10.42 -6.42
N VAL A 56 -1.44 10.85 -7.37
CA VAL A 56 -0.39 11.86 -7.14
C VAL A 56 -1.00 13.23 -6.81
N GLU A 57 -2.07 13.63 -7.50
CA GLU A 57 -2.85 14.84 -7.16
C GLU A 57 -3.38 14.80 -5.73
N SER A 58 -3.70 13.60 -5.22
CA SER A 58 -4.17 13.37 -3.85
C SER A 58 -3.03 13.21 -2.82
N GLY A 59 -1.77 13.38 -3.24
CA GLY A 59 -0.58 13.27 -2.38
C GLY A 59 -0.04 11.85 -2.20
N ALA A 60 -0.50 10.88 -2.99
CA ALA A 60 0.07 9.54 -3.03
C ALA A 60 1.40 9.54 -3.81
N LYS A 61 2.23 8.52 -3.55
CA LYS A 61 3.49 8.30 -4.27
C LYS A 61 3.27 7.65 -5.64
N ASP A 62 2.29 6.76 -5.70
CA ASP A 62 2.04 5.91 -6.85
C ASP A 62 0.55 5.59 -6.91
N GLY A 63 0.06 5.20 -8.08
CA GLY A 63 -1.34 4.90 -8.33
C GLY A 63 -1.52 4.01 -9.54
N TYR A 64 -2.37 2.99 -9.42
CA TYR A 64 -2.64 2.07 -10.52
C TYR A 64 -4.09 1.59 -10.54
N CYS A 65 -4.53 1.15 -11.71
CA CYS A 65 -5.84 0.56 -11.92
C CYS A 65 -5.84 -0.92 -11.53
N VAL A 66 -6.73 -1.32 -10.62
CA VAL A 66 -6.91 -2.73 -10.25
C VAL A 66 -7.80 -3.41 -11.28
N GLY A 67 -7.21 -4.20 -12.18
CA GLY A 67 -7.89 -4.74 -13.37
C GLY A 67 -9.14 -5.59 -13.13
N HIS A 68 -9.30 -6.18 -11.93
CA HIS A 68 -10.50 -6.97 -11.61
C HIS A 68 -11.70 -6.13 -11.14
N SER A 69 -11.46 -5.00 -10.49
CA SER A 69 -12.51 -4.11 -9.98
C SER A 69 -12.69 -2.85 -10.83
N PHE A 70 -11.73 -2.56 -11.72
CA PHE A 70 -11.63 -1.29 -12.45
C PHE A 70 -11.67 -0.08 -11.52
N ILE A 71 -10.96 -0.16 -10.38
CA ILE A 71 -10.85 0.91 -9.38
C ILE A 71 -9.40 1.38 -9.28
N CYS A 72 -9.20 2.67 -9.04
CA CYS A 72 -7.90 3.23 -8.75
C CYS A 72 -7.43 2.92 -7.32
N PHE A 73 -6.20 2.43 -7.20
CA PHE A 73 -5.53 2.16 -5.93
C PHE A 73 -4.27 3.01 -5.82
N CYS A 74 -4.17 3.80 -4.75
CA CYS A 74 -3.10 4.75 -4.49
C CYS A 74 -2.18 4.22 -3.40
N LYS A 75 -0.86 4.27 -3.59
CA LYS A 75 0.14 3.93 -2.56
C LYS A 75 0.69 5.20 -1.94
N TYR A 76 0.58 5.33 -0.63
CA TYR A 76 1.14 6.47 0.09
C TYR A 76 2.49 6.10 0.70
N GLU A 77 3.33 7.10 0.93
CA GLU A 77 4.46 6.90 1.83
C GLU A 77 3.93 6.81 3.27
N VAL A 78 4.41 5.79 3.99
CA VAL A 78 4.08 5.52 5.38
C VAL A 78 4.13 6.83 6.18
N GLY A 79 2.96 7.29 6.66
CA GLY A 79 2.82 8.53 7.44
C GLY A 79 2.21 9.75 6.72
N SER A 80 1.83 9.63 5.44
CA SER A 80 1.31 10.76 4.64
C SER A 80 -0.14 10.58 4.14
N SER A 81 -1.03 9.93 4.89
CA SER A 81 -2.42 9.79 4.44
C SER A 81 -3.21 11.11 4.55
N PRO A 82 -3.91 11.54 3.48
CA PRO A 82 -4.82 12.69 3.51
C PRO A 82 -6.03 12.44 4.41
N ARG A 83 -6.65 13.52 4.92
CA ARG A 83 -7.73 13.51 5.94
C ARG A 83 -9.11 12.97 5.48
N HIS A 84 -9.20 12.22 4.38
CA HIS A 84 -10.48 11.76 3.82
C HIS A 84 -10.46 10.30 3.32
N PHE A 85 -10.01 9.35 4.16
CA PHE A 85 -10.09 7.93 3.80
C PHE A 85 -10.93 7.14 4.82
N MET A 86 -12.01 6.52 4.33
CA MET A 86 -12.78 5.49 5.03
C MET A 86 -12.14 4.12 4.77
N PHE A 87 -12.11 3.31 5.83
CA PHE A 87 -11.59 1.94 5.87
C PHE A 87 -12.29 0.99 4.89
#